data_AF-A0A7V9UP78-F1
#
_entry.id   AF-A0A7V9UP78-F1
#
_cell.length_a   1.000
_cell.length_b   1.000
_cell.length_c   1.000
_cell.angle_alpha   90.00
_cell.angle_beta   90.00
_cell.angle_gamma   90.00
#
_symmetry.space_group_name_H-M   'P 1'
#
loop_
_entity.id
_entity.type
_entity.pdbx_description
1 polymer ?
#
loop_
_entity_poly.entity_id
_entity_poly.type
_entity_poly.pdbx_seq_one_letter_code
_entity_poly.pdbx_strand_id
1 'polypeptide(L)' 'MQGLRVYISAIAGTEAQTKPEVFYSRRGEGPYYRWHYATEDGRWRSSRVRLDLVPDSLRTAQKAVPAALRTELLEHYLD' A
#
# COMPACT_ATOMS: atom_id res chain seq x y z
N MET A 1 -0.89 15.03 -6.02
CA MET A 1 -0.30 13.99 -5.15
C MET A 1 0.28 14.53 -3.83
N GLN A 2 -0.13 15.70 -3.31
CA GLN A 2 0.35 16.16 -2.00
C GLN A 2 -0.35 15.37 -0.88
N GLY A 3 0.41 14.89 0.10
CA GLY A 3 -0.11 14.21 1.29
C GLY A 3 -0.41 12.71 1.15
N LEU A 4 -0.09 12.07 0.02
CA LEU A 4 -0.16 10.61 -0.10
C LEU A 4 1.05 9.98 0.61
N ARG A 5 0.79 9.10 1.58
CA ARG A 5 1.80 8.29 2.27
C ARG A 5 1.58 6.81 1.94
N VAL A 6 2.66 6.12 1.58
CA VAL A 6 2.67 4.68 1.35
C VAL A 6 3.54 4.01 2.41
N TYR A 7 3.01 2.94 2.95
CA TYR A 7 3.61 2.13 3.98
C TYR A 7 3.78 0.71 3.45
N ILE A 8 5.01 0.22 3.46
CA ILE A 8 5.32 -1.12 2.98
C ILE A 8 5.43 -2.02 4.20
N SER A 9 4.53 -2.98 4.32
CA SER A 9 4.67 -4.01 5.35
C SER A 9 5.76 -4.97 4.88
N ALA A 10 6.95 -4.85 5.46
CA ALA A 10 7.94 -5.91 5.40
C ALA A 10 7.50 -7.00 6.38
N ILE A 11 6.36 -7.65 6.12
CA ILE A 11 6.09 -8.92 6.80
C ILE A 11 7.14 -9.88 6.24
N ALA A 12 8.03 -10.30 7.13
CA ALA A 12 9.24 -11.04 6.85
C ALA A 12 8.95 -12.30 6.02
N GLY A 13 9.13 -12.20 4.71
CA GLY A 13 9.61 -13.28 3.87
C GLY A 13 11.08 -12.99 3.61
N THR A 14 11.93 -13.91 4.04
CA THR A 14 13.38 -13.99 3.86
C THR A 14 13.86 -13.41 2.52
N GLU A 15 15.04 -12.80 2.58
CA GLU A 15 15.86 -12.31 1.46
C GLU A 15 15.91 -13.32 0.30
N ALA A 16 14.93 -13.28 -0.63
CA ALA A 16 15.00 -13.96 -1.94
C ALA A 16 13.75 -13.79 -2.84
N GLN A 17 12.60 -13.26 -2.38
CA GLN A 17 11.38 -13.26 -3.21
C GLN A 17 10.80 -11.86 -3.47
N THR A 18 11.04 -11.44 -4.71
CA THR A 18 10.25 -10.55 -5.57
C THR A 18 8.93 -10.02 -5.01
N LYS A 19 8.91 -8.70 -4.77
CA LYS A 19 7.75 -7.81 -4.54
C LYS A 19 6.96 -8.07 -3.24
N PRO A 20 6.85 -7.07 -2.35
CA PRO A 20 5.89 -7.12 -1.25
C PRO A 20 4.49 -7.35 -1.83
N GLU A 21 3.83 -8.45 -1.47
CA GLU A 21 2.49 -8.80 -1.97
C GLU A 21 1.42 -7.84 -1.44
N VAL A 22 1.74 -7.10 -0.36
CA VAL A 22 0.81 -6.23 0.34
C VAL A 22 1.45 -4.89 0.70
N PHE A 23 0.73 -3.82 0.43
CA PHE A 23 1.10 -2.45 0.78
C PHE A 23 -0.07 -1.73 1.46
N TYR A 24 0.23 -0.63 2.14
CA TYR A 24 -0.79 0.23 2.72
C TYR A 24 -0.60 1.66 2.22
N SER A 25 -1.67 2.40 2.01
CA SER A 25 -1.60 3.82 1.69
C SER A 25 -2.63 4.61 2.50
N ARG A 26 -2.32 5.89 2.74
CA ARG A 26 -3.28 6.86 3.28
C ARG A 26 -3.04 8.22 2.63
N ARG A 27 -4.09 9.01 2.46
CA ARG A 27 -4.00 10.41 2.01
C ARG A 27 -4.32 11.35 3.17
N GLY A 28 -3.35 12.15 3.61
CA GLY A 28 -3.50 13.06 4.74
C GLY A 28 -3.88 12.34 6.04
N GLU A 29 -4.95 12.77 6.70
CA GLU A 29 -5.59 12.09 7.84
C GLU A 29 -6.78 11.19 7.41
N GLY A 30 -6.85 10.87 6.12
CA GLY A 30 -7.87 9.98 5.56
C GLY A 30 -7.70 8.52 5.97
N PRO A 31 -8.63 7.66 5.53
CA PRO A 31 -8.59 6.24 5.88
C PRO A 31 -7.36 5.54 5.29
N TYR A 32 -6.97 4.44 5.92
CA TYR A 32 -5.96 3.54 5.40
C TYR A 32 -6.57 2.60 4.38
N TYR A 33 -5.82 2.34 3.32
CA TYR A 33 -6.14 1.36 2.29
C TYR A 33 -5.05 0.30 2.25
N ARG A 34 -5.45 -0.96 2.19
CA ARG A 34 -4.56 -2.09 1.91
C ARG A 34 -4.63 -2.40 0.43
N TRP A 35 -3.46 -2.53 -0.17
CA TRP A 35 -3.25 -2.89 -1.56
C TRP A 35 -2.64 -4.27 -1.59
N HIS A 36 -3.19 -5.15 -2.43
CA HIS A 36 -2.62 -6.48 -2.68
C HIS A 36 -2.61 -6.76 -4.17
N TYR A 37 -1.62 -7.52 -4.63
CA TYR A 37 -1.54 -7.89 -6.04
C TYR A 37 -2.40 -9.14 -6.26
N ALA A 38 -3.48 -9.01 -7.03
CA ALA A 38 -4.27 -10.14 -7.47
C ALA A 38 -3.56 -10.77 -8.68
N THR A 39 -2.96 -11.93 -8.48
CA THR A 39 -2.25 -12.68 -9.53
C THR A 39 -3.19 -13.16 -10.63
N GLU A 40 -4.46 -13.39 -10.30
CA GLU A 40 -5.51 -13.82 -11.23
C GLU A 40 -5.71 -12.84 -12.40
N ASP A 41 -5.74 -11.53 -12.11
CA ASP A 41 -5.95 -10.48 -13.11
C ASP A 41 -4.69 -9.68 -13.42
N GLY A 42 -3.58 -9.95 -12.71
CA GLY A 42 -2.34 -9.17 -12.79
C GLY A 42 -2.53 -7.70 -12.35
N ARG A 43 -3.47 -7.43 -11.44
CA ARG A 43 -3.84 -6.07 -11.03
C ARG A 43 -3.72 -5.86 -9.53
N TRP A 44 -3.47 -4.62 -9.14
CA TRP A 44 -3.54 -4.24 -7.74
C TRP A 44 -4.99 -4.00 -7.33
N ARG A 45 -5.37 -4.52 -6.17
CA ARG A 45 -6.69 -4.32 -5.59
C ARG A 45 -6.55 -3.60 -4.27
N SER A 46 -7.32 -2.52 -4.09
CA SER A 46 -7.37 -1.76 -2.85
C SER A 46 -8.60 -2.14 -2.02
N SER A 47 -8.46 -2.06 -0.70
CA SER A 47 -9.57 -2.22 0.23
C SER A 47 -9.37 -1.32 1.42
N ARG A 48 -10.43 -0.66 1.88
CA ARG A 48 -10.37 0.21 3.05
C ARG A 48 -10.16 -0.62 4.31
N VAL A 49 -9.18 -0.24 5.12
CA VAL A 49 -8.84 -0.93 6.37
C VAL A 49 -9.12 -0.01 7.54
N ARG A 50 -9.62 -0.60 8.64
CA ARG A 50 -9.82 0.13 9.89
C ARG A 50 -8.49 0.36 10.60
N LEU A 51 -8.35 1.49 11.28
CA LEU A 51 -7.09 1.94 11.86
C LEU A 51 -6.50 0.96 12.89
N ASP A 52 -7.38 0.28 13.63
CA ASP A 52 -7.08 -0.77 14.61
C ASP A 52 -6.45 -2.02 14.00
N LEU A 53 -6.61 -2.23 12.70
CA LEU A 53 -6.05 -3.37 11.96
C LEU A 53 -4.75 -2.99 11.22
N VAL A 54 -4.29 -1.75 11.32
CA VAL A 54 -3.04 -1.30 10.69
C VAL A 54 -1.88 -1.57 11.64
N PRO A 55 -0.91 -2.44 11.28
CA PRO A 55 0.26 -2.69 12.10
C PRO A 55 0.97 -1.40 12.51
N ASP A 56 1.33 -1.28 13.79
CA ASP A 56 1.99 -0.07 14.30
C ASP A 56 3.35 0.18 13.61
N SER A 57 4.04 -0.90 13.21
CA SER A 57 5.26 -0.88 12.40
C SER A 57 5.11 -0.18 11.04
N LEU A 58 3.88 -0.04 10.52
CA LEU A 58 3.63 0.72 9.31
C LEU A 58 3.64 2.23 9.56
N ARG A 59 3.34 2.70 10.77
CA ARG A 59 3.28 4.15 11.05
C ARG A 59 4.63 4.84 10.85
N THR A 60 5.72 4.10 11.04
CA THR A 60 7.10 4.58 10.90
C THR A 60 7.74 4.21 9.56
N ALA A 61 7.26 3.19 8.87
CA ALA A 61 7.79 2.73 7.57
C ALA A 61 7.23 3.53 6.39
N GLN A 62 7.44 4.85 6.35
CA GLN A 62 7.13 5.66 5.18
C GLN A 62 8.15 5.38 4.08
N LYS A 63 7.69 4.90 2.92
CA LYS A 63 8.55 4.70 1.75
C LYS A 63 7.99 5.40 0.52
N ALA A 64 8.86 5.63 -0.46
CA ALA A 64 8.47 6.11 -1.78
C ALA A 64 7.46 5.14 -2.42
N VAL A 65 6.53 5.69 -3.18
CA VAL A 65 5.51 4.91 -3.90
C VAL A 65 6.20 4.01 -4.92
N PRO A 66 6.03 2.67 -4.86
CA PRO A 66 6.58 1.79 -5.89
C PRO A 66 6.04 2.17 -7.26
N ALA A 67 6.89 2.19 -8.29
CA ALA A 67 6.49 2.58 -9.65
C ALA A 67 5.30 1.74 -10.17
N ALA A 68 5.27 0.45 -9.83
CA ALA A 68 4.19 -0.47 -10.19
C ALA A 68 2.83 -0.14 -9.57
N LEU A 69 2.79 0.65 -8.49
CA LEU A 69 1.56 1.08 -7.81
C LEU A 69 1.16 2.51 -8.15
N ARG A 70 2.02 3.26 -8.87
CA ARG A 70 1.80 4.68 -9.09
C ARG A 70 0.54 4.94 -9.90
N THR A 71 0.31 4.18 -10.97
CA THR A 71 -0.88 4.32 -11.82
C THR A 71 -2.16 4.02 -11.05
N GLU A 72 -2.21 2.88 -10.36
CA GLU A 72 -3.38 2.44 -9.59
C GLU A 72 -3.71 3.39 -8.43
N LEU A 73 -2.69 3.90 -7.73
CA LEU A 73 -2.87 4.92 -6.70
C LEU A 73 -3.34 6.25 -7.28
N LEU A 74 -2.88 6.62 -8.47
CA LEU A 74 -3.35 7.82 -9.15
C LEU A 74 -4.83 7.67 -9.50
N GLU A 75 -5.23 6.58 -10.15
CA GLU A 75 -6.62 6.30 -10.49
C GLU A 75 -7.51 6.29 -9.23
N HIS A 76 -7.08 5.65 -8.15
CA HIS A 76 -7.87 5.55 -6.92
C HIS A 76 -8.06 6.86 -6.14
N TYR A 77 -7.13 7.82 -6.24
CA TYR A 77 -7.16 9.07 -5.47
C TYR A 77 -7.41 10.33 -6.31
N LEU A 78 -7.43 10.20 -7.65
CA LEU A 78 -7.76 11.29 -8.58
C LEU A 78 -9.23 11.30 -8.99
N ASP A 79 -9.94 10.18 -8.82
CA ASP A 79 -11.41 10.15 -8.78
C ASP A 79 -11.92 10.78 -7.47
#